data_AF-A0A547LJ31-F1
#
_entry.id   AF-A0A547LJ31-F1
#
_cell.length_a   1.000
_cell.length_b   1.000
_cell.length_c   1.000
_cell.angle_alpha   90.00
_cell.angle_beta   90.00
_cell.angle_gamma   90.00
#
_symmetry.space_group_name_H-M   'P 1'
#
loop_
_entity.id
_entity.type
_entity.pdbx_description
1 polymer ?
#
loop_
_entity_poly.entity_id
_entity_poly.type
_entity_poly.pdbx_seq_one_letter_code
_entity_poly.pdbx_strand_id
1 'polypeptide(L)' 'MAEVHSDSRVTALDCEILRGAFRKSVAENRIAEREWRMHAKLLARELTGLDDIDPDILDWIVRK' A
#
# COMPACT_ATOMS: atom_id res chain seq x y z
N MET A 1 -16.94 -16.25 14.67
CA MET A 1 -17.10 -15.44 13.44
C MET A 1 -15.70 -15.20 12.88
N ALA A 2 -15.52 -15.48 11.59
CA ALA A 2 -14.35 -15.23 10.75
C ALA A 2 -13.00 -15.81 11.22
N GLU A 3 -12.70 -16.99 10.69
CA GLU A 3 -11.35 -17.53 10.57
C GLU A 3 -10.60 -16.66 9.54
N VAL A 4 -9.88 -15.64 9.99
CA VAL A 4 -9.00 -14.85 9.11
C VAL A 4 -7.81 -15.72 8.74
N HIS A 5 -7.97 -16.47 7.66
CA HIS A 5 -6.94 -17.31 7.08
C HIS A 5 -5.70 -16.49 6.78
N SER A 6 -4.61 -16.95 7.34
CA SER A 6 -3.22 -16.61 7.06
C SER A 6 -2.88 -16.89 5.59
N ASP A 7 -3.34 -16.05 4.67
CA ASP A 7 -2.70 -15.93 3.36
C ASP A 7 -1.89 -14.64 3.39
N SER A 8 -0.59 -14.77 3.70
CA SER A 8 0.38 -13.68 3.81
C SER A 8 0.70 -13.03 2.45
N ARG A 9 -0.28 -12.92 1.56
CA ARG A 9 -0.11 -12.42 0.19
C ARG A 9 -1.04 -11.23 0.00
N VAL A 10 -0.46 -10.12 -0.44
CA VAL A 10 -1.23 -8.96 -0.89
C VAL A 10 -2.16 -9.42 -2.02
N THR A 11 -3.47 -9.29 -1.82
CA THR A 11 -4.43 -9.60 -2.89
C THR A 11 -4.53 -8.44 -3.88
N ALA A 12 -5.06 -8.70 -5.08
CA ALA A 12 -5.32 -7.62 -6.05
C ALA A 12 -6.23 -6.52 -5.48
N LEU A 13 -7.19 -6.91 -4.63
CA LEU A 13 -8.06 -5.97 -3.92
C LEU A 13 -7.28 -5.09 -2.95
N ASP A 14 -6.36 -5.67 -2.17
CA ASP A 14 -5.49 -4.90 -1.27
C ASP A 14 -4.65 -3.88 -2.04
N CYS A 15 -4.10 -4.26 -3.21
CA CYS A 15 -3.38 -3.35 -4.09
C CYS A 15 -4.24 -2.17 -4.56
N GLU A 16 -5.50 -2.42 -4.96
CA GLU A 16 -6.41 -1.37 -5.40
C GLU A 16 -6.81 -0.42 -4.26
N ILE A 17 -7.14 -0.98 -3.08
CA ILE A 17 -7.45 -0.20 -1.87
C ILE A 17 -6.24 0.65 -1.50
N LEU A 18 -5.05 0.07 -1.50
CA LEU A 18 -3.83 0.77 -1.17
C LEU A 18 -3.54 1.90 -2.13
N ARG A 19 -3.71 1.68 -3.44
CA ARG A 19 -3.50 2.72 -4.44
C ARG A 19 -4.48 3.89 -4.26
N GLY A 20 -5.73 3.61 -3.93
CA GLY A 20 -6.73 4.63 -3.59
C GLY A 20 -6.35 5.42 -2.34
N ALA A 21 -6.02 4.72 -1.26
CA ALA A 21 -5.63 5.31 0.03
C ALA A 21 -4.33 6.12 -0.10
N PHE A 22 -3.34 5.62 -0.84
CA PHE A 22 -2.09 6.29 -1.15
C PHE A 22 -2.34 7.61 -1.89
N ARG A 23 -3.09 7.58 -3.00
CA ARG A 23 -3.39 8.80 -3.78
C ARG A 23 -4.12 9.84 -2.95
N LYS A 24 -5.07 9.42 -2.11
CA LYS A 24 -5.81 10.32 -1.23
C LYS A 24 -4.86 10.94 -0.19
N SER A 25 -4.05 10.11 0.47
CA SER A 25 -3.10 10.54 1.49
C SER A 25 -2.02 11.48 0.94
N VAL A 26 -1.49 11.22 -0.25
CA VAL A 26 -0.52 12.10 -0.95
C VAL A 26 -1.15 13.45 -1.28
N ALA A 27 -2.40 13.46 -1.76
CA ALA A 27 -3.11 14.69 -2.08
C ALA A 27 -3.45 15.51 -0.81
N GLU A 28 -3.91 14.84 0.25
CA GLU A 28 -4.27 15.47 1.53
C GLU A 28 -3.05 16.02 2.28
N ASN A 29 -1.96 15.24 2.36
CA ASN A 29 -0.76 15.61 3.11
C ASN A 29 0.30 16.32 2.25
N ARG A 30 0.05 16.53 0.96
CA ARG A 30 1.00 17.10 -0.02
C ARG A 30 2.38 16.42 0.04
N ILE A 31 2.36 15.09 0.04
CA ILE A 31 3.58 14.29 0.16
C ILE A 31 4.41 14.46 -1.12
N ALA A 32 5.70 14.76 -0.96
CA ALA A 32 6.62 14.92 -2.09
C ALA A 32 6.90 13.57 -2.75
N GLU A 33 7.10 13.55 -4.08
CA GLU A 33 7.35 12.34 -4.87
C GLU A 33 8.52 11.49 -4.35
N ARG A 34 9.54 12.12 -3.78
CA ARG A 34 10.67 11.42 -3.12
C ARG A 34 10.24 10.55 -1.93
N GLU A 35 9.18 10.94 -1.23
CA GLU A 35 8.66 10.23 -0.05
C GLU A 35 7.58 9.22 -0.43
N TRP A 36 7.07 9.23 -1.68
CA TRP A 36 5.98 8.37 -2.11
C TRP A 36 6.26 6.89 -1.89
N ARG A 37 7.49 6.46 -2.18
CA ARG A 37 7.88 5.06 -2.01
C ARG A 37 7.91 4.63 -0.55
N MET A 38 8.43 5.49 0.33
CA MET A 38 8.44 5.24 1.78
C MET A 38 7.01 5.26 2.34
N HIS A 39 6.20 6.22 1.91
CA HIS A 39 4.81 6.35 2.32
C HIS A 39 3.95 5.16 1.87
N ALA A 40 4.10 4.73 0.61
CA ALA A 40 3.41 3.54 0.11
C ALA A 40 3.79 2.29 0.92
N LYS A 41 5.07 2.12 1.28
CA LYS A 41 5.51 0.99 2.12
C LYS A 41 4.88 1.03 3.52
N LEU A 42 4.87 2.19 4.16
CA LEU A 42 4.22 2.40 5.46
C LEU A 42 2.73 2.08 5.40
N LEU A 43 2.03 2.67 4.43
CA LEU A 43 0.59 2.46 4.24
C LEU A 43 0.27 0.99 4.01
N ALA A 44 1.13 0.30 3.28
CA ALA A 44 0.91 -1.09 2.89
C ALA A 44 1.17 -2.06 4.02
N ARG A 45 2.16 -1.77 4.87
CA ARG A 45 2.33 -2.44 6.15
C ARG A 45 1.15 -2.21 7.08
N GLU A 46 0.59 -1.00 7.13
CA GLU A 46 -0.59 -0.70 7.95
C GLU A 46 -1.85 -1.42 7.43
N LEU A 47 -2.05 -1.49 6.11
CA LEU A 47 -3.22 -2.11 5.51
C LEU A 47 -3.18 -3.64 5.55
N THR A 48 -2.04 -4.24 5.21
CA THR A 48 -1.91 -5.70 5.02
C THR A 48 -1.25 -6.40 6.20
N GLY A 49 -0.61 -5.66 7.11
CA GLY A 49 0.21 -6.23 8.19
C GLY A 49 1.51 -6.87 7.71
N LEU A 50 1.83 -6.78 6.42
CA LEU A 50 3.04 -7.37 5.84
C LEU A 50 4.21 -6.39 5.94
N ASP A 51 5.31 -6.85 6.54
CA ASP A 51 6.54 -6.05 6.67
C ASP A 51 7.29 -5.94 5.32
N ASP A 52 7.13 -6.98 4.49
CA ASP A 52 7.76 -7.10 3.19
C ASP A 52 6.69 -7.19 2.09
N ILE A 53 6.64 -6.15 1.27
CA ILE A 53 5.77 -6.06 0.10
C ILE A 53 6.67 -5.90 -1.10
N ASP A 54 6.29 -6.61 -2.16
CA ASP A 54 7.06 -6.63 -3.40
C ASP A 54 7.29 -5.20 -3.90
N PRO A 55 8.55 -4.82 -4.17
CA PRO A 55 8.90 -3.47 -4.58
C PRO A 55 8.30 -3.07 -5.94
N ASP A 56 7.92 -4.03 -6.78
CA ASP A 56 7.24 -3.82 -8.06
C ASP A 56 5.78 -3.40 -7.84
N ILE A 57 5.11 -3.97 -6.82
CA ILE A 57 3.78 -3.54 -6.38
C ILE A 57 3.85 -2.09 -5.89
N LEU A 58 4.83 -1.77 -5.04
CA LEU A 58 5.06 -0.40 -4.55
C LEU A 58 5.30 0.58 -5.70
N ASP A 59 6.11 0.20 -6.69
CA ASP A 59 6.34 1.01 -7.89
C ASP A 59 5.04 1.25 -8.66
N TRP A 60 4.22 0.21 -8.82
CA TRP A 60 2.91 0.30 -9.48
C TRP A 60 1.92 1.21 -8.74
N ILE A 61 1.96 1.23 -7.41
CA ILE A 61 1.12 2.11 -6.57
C ILE A 61 1.52 3.57 -6.72
N VAL A 62 2.83 3.86 -6.67
CA VAL A 62 3.35 5.23 -6.80
C VAL A 62 3.32 5.73 -8.25
N ARG A 63 3.13 4.82 -9.21
CA ARG A 63 2.95 5.16 -10.63
C ARG A 63 1.63 5.89 -10.85
N LYS A 64 1.75 7.05 -11.51
CA LYS A 64 0.64 7.95 -11.85
C LYS A 64 -0.44 7.26 -12.69
#